data_AF-A0A957DUK9-F1
#
_entry.id   AF-A0A957DUK9-F1
#
_cell.length_a   1.000
_cell.length_b   1.000
_cell.length_c   1.000
_cell.angle_alpha   90.00
_cell.angle_beta   90.00
_cell.angle_gamma   90.00
#
_symmetry.space_group_name_H-M   'P 1'
#
loop_
_entity.id
_entity.type
_entity.pdbx_description
1 polymer ?
#
loop_
_entity_poly.entity_id
_entity_poly.type
_entity_poly.pdbx_seq_one_letter_code
_entity_poly.pdbx_strand_id
1 'polypeptide(L)'
;AMEMAQQLAESGQPVGSLTLIDTFAPTDKAVQPNDSTLLQWFAQDTGYLTPKAQPTLLPDGANLDAQLRHLWPQLQATGNLPAGLTLADLQHQFAVFQANYTAMQTYRPRKYRLPVQLIAAKASAKAERNKWLGWKKHLAKRSVQVLPGTHFTLLQERQTVQQIAELLAKQVQAEAKIRGKSKT
;
A
#
# COMPACT_ATOMS: atom_id res chain seq x y z
N ALA A 1 -2.81 1.21 -8.77
CA ALA A 1 -2.53 0.29 -9.90
C ALA A 1 -3.80 -0.41 -10.40
N MET A 2 -4.52 -1.15 -9.55
CA MET A 2 -5.73 -1.89 -9.94
C MET A 2 -6.78 -1.02 -10.67
N GLU A 3 -7.18 0.12 -10.10
CA GLU A 3 -8.20 0.99 -10.71
C GLU A 3 -7.74 1.54 -12.07
N MET A 4 -6.48 1.99 -12.17
CA MET A 4 -5.92 2.42 -13.46
C MET A 4 -5.99 1.31 -14.52
N ALA A 5 -5.67 0.07 -14.14
CA ALA A 5 -5.77 -1.07 -15.05
C ALA A 5 -7.21 -1.37 -15.46
N GLN A 6 -8.20 -1.16 -14.58
CA GLN A 6 -9.62 -1.26 -14.92
C GLN A 6 -10.03 -0.20 -15.94
N GLN A 7 -9.67 1.07 -15.72
CA GLN A 7 -9.98 2.16 -16.64
C GLN A 7 -9.32 1.99 -18.00
N LEU A 8 -8.06 1.54 -18.04
CA LEU A 8 -7.37 1.23 -19.29
C LEU A 8 -8.07 0.09 -20.04
N ALA A 9 -8.39 -1.01 -19.35
CA ALA A 9 -9.08 -2.13 -19.99
C ALA A 9 -10.47 -1.75 -20.51
N GLU A 10 -11.21 -0.92 -19.78
CA GLU A 10 -12.53 -0.41 -20.20
C GLU A 10 -12.46 0.54 -21.39
N SER A 11 -11.40 1.35 -21.48
CA SER A 11 -11.14 2.21 -22.64
C SER A 11 -10.51 1.47 -23.82
N GLY A 12 -10.42 0.14 -23.77
CA GLY A 12 -9.81 -0.69 -24.82
C GLY A 12 -8.28 -0.56 -24.90
N GLN A 13 -7.66 0.12 -23.95
CA GLN A 13 -6.21 0.28 -23.89
C GLN A 13 -5.56 -1.01 -23.33
N PRO A 14 -4.50 -1.52 -23.97
CA PRO A 14 -3.86 -2.74 -23.53
C PRO A 14 -3.08 -2.49 -22.23
N VAL A 15 -3.46 -3.20 -21.17
CA VAL A 15 -2.64 -3.30 -19.96
C VAL A 15 -1.52 -4.29 -20.23
N GLY A 16 -0.27 -3.85 -20.08
CA GLY A 16 0.91 -4.72 -20.17
C GLY A 16 0.87 -5.75 -19.06
N SER A 17 1.23 -5.34 -17.86
CA SER A 17 1.20 -6.15 -16.64
C SER A 17 0.41 -5.47 -15.53
N LEU A 18 -0.06 -6.27 -14.58
CA LEU A 18 -0.51 -5.79 -13.28
C LEU A 18 0.03 -6.68 -12.17
N THR A 19 0.91 -6.13 -11.35
CA THR A 19 1.41 -6.76 -10.13
C THR A 19 0.97 -5.96 -8.92
N LEU A 20 0.42 -6.65 -7.92
CA LEU A 20 0.07 -6.12 -6.61
C LEU A 20 1.08 -6.65 -5.60
N ILE A 21 1.69 -5.78 -4.81
CA ILE A 21 2.66 -6.14 -3.77
C ILE A 21 2.00 -5.85 -2.43
N ASP A 22 1.77 -6.91 -1.68
CA ASP A 22 1.10 -7.00 -0.38
C ASP A 22 -0.14 -6.11 -0.25
N THR A 23 -0.91 -6.03 -1.34
CA THR A 23 -2.06 -5.14 -1.44
C THR A 23 -3.32 -5.87 -1.01
N PHE A 24 -4.01 -5.34 -0.01
CA PHE A 24 -5.29 -5.86 0.47
C PHE A 24 -6.43 -5.40 -0.44
N ALA A 25 -7.39 -6.28 -0.69
CA ALA A 25 -8.65 -5.89 -1.30
C ALA A 25 -9.46 -5.10 -0.27
N PRO A 26 -10.15 -4.02 -0.68
CA PRO A 26 -11.01 -3.28 0.24
C PRO A 26 -12.12 -4.20 0.78
N THR A 27 -12.47 -3.98 2.04
CA THR A 27 -13.53 -4.73 2.73
C THR A 27 -14.71 -3.81 3.01
N ASP A 28 -15.93 -4.34 2.95
CA ASP A 28 -17.14 -3.57 3.22
C ASP A 28 -17.35 -3.26 4.72
N LYS A 29 -16.46 -3.72 5.59
CA LYS A 29 -16.61 -3.67 7.06
C LYS A 29 -15.66 -2.69 7.74
N ALA A 30 -14.84 -1.97 6.97
CA ALA A 30 -13.82 -1.14 7.57
C ALA A 30 -14.47 0.13 8.19
N VAL A 31 -14.31 0.24 9.51
CA VAL A 31 -14.75 1.40 10.29
C VAL A 31 -13.78 2.54 10.05
N GLN A 32 -14.29 3.77 9.94
CA GLN A 32 -13.44 4.95 9.86
C GLN A 32 -12.71 5.12 11.20
N PRO A 33 -11.36 5.05 11.22
CA PRO A 33 -10.58 5.34 12.41
C PRO A 33 -10.72 6.81 12.80
N ASN A 34 -10.53 7.12 14.08
CA ASN A 34 -10.38 8.50 14.53
C ASN A 34 -9.00 9.07 14.14
N ASP A 35 -8.85 10.40 14.22
CA ASP A 35 -7.61 11.09 13.84
C ASP A 35 -6.39 10.59 14.64
N SER A 36 -6.57 10.29 15.93
CA SER A 36 -5.54 9.73 16.82
C SER A 36 -4.98 8.40 16.30
N THR A 37 -5.84 7.54 15.73
CA THR A 37 -5.44 6.25 15.14
C THR A 37 -4.79 6.46 13.77
N LEU A 38 -5.34 7.36 12.94
CA LEU A 38 -4.74 7.71 11.65
C LEU A 38 -3.33 8.28 11.81
N LEU A 39 -3.10 9.11 12.83
CA LEU A 39 -1.78 9.67 13.13
C LEU A 39 -0.77 8.60 13.55
N GLN A 40 -1.19 7.61 14.33
CA GLN A 40 -0.32 6.49 14.69
C GLN A 40 0.07 5.67 13.46
N TRP A 41 -0.88 5.37 12.57
CA TRP A 41 -0.58 4.63 11.33
C TRP A 41 0.29 5.46 10.38
N PHE A 42 -0.01 6.74 10.20
CA PHE A 42 0.82 7.65 9.41
C PHE A 42 2.28 7.66 9.88
N ALA A 43 2.49 7.74 11.20
CA ALA A 43 3.84 7.76 11.76
C ALA A 43 4.58 6.41 11.59
N GLN A 44 3.86 5.29 11.60
CA GLN A 44 4.42 3.96 11.33
C GLN A 44 4.79 3.80 9.85
N ASP A 45 3.91 4.24 8.94
CA ASP A 45 4.10 4.10 7.50
C ASP A 45 5.22 5.00 6.96
N THR A 46 5.41 6.17 7.56
CA THR A 46 6.48 7.11 7.21
C THR A 46 7.84 6.73 7.83
N GLY A 47 7.83 5.89 8.88
CA GLY A 47 9.03 5.58 9.66
C GLY A 47 9.52 6.74 10.54
N TYR A 48 8.74 7.83 10.65
CA TYR A 48 9.08 8.97 11.52
C TYR A 48 9.08 8.58 13.00
N LEU A 49 8.24 7.60 13.36
CA LEU A 49 8.25 6.93 14.64
C LEU A 49 8.68 5.48 14.49
N THR A 50 9.52 5.03 15.42
CA THR A 50 9.77 3.59 15.53
C THR A 50 8.50 2.89 16.06
N PRO A 51 8.27 1.60 15.75
CA PRO A 51 7.11 0.87 16.26
C PRO A 51 6.99 0.82 17.79
N LYS A 52 8.08 1.13 18.52
CA LYS A 52 8.11 1.19 19.99
C LYS A 52 7.85 2.59 20.54
N ALA A 53 7.96 3.63 19.70
CA ALA A 53 7.73 5.00 20.13
C ALA A 53 6.21 5.25 20.21
N GLN A 54 5.77 5.71 21.38
CA GLN A 54 4.38 6.10 21.62
C GLN A 54 4.38 7.61 21.82
N PRO A 55 3.98 8.39 20.80
CA PRO A 55 3.95 9.84 20.94
C PRO A 55 2.78 10.23 21.85
N THR A 56 2.95 11.30 22.60
CA THR A 56 1.86 11.88 23.36
C THR A 56 0.90 12.57 22.39
N LEU A 57 -0.38 12.20 22.44
CA LEU A 57 -1.43 12.83 21.67
C LEU A 57 -2.22 13.81 22.55
N LEU A 58 -2.82 14.84 21.95
CA LEU A 58 -3.81 15.65 22.64
C LEU A 58 -5.09 14.82 22.85
N PRO A 59 -5.98 15.21 23.78
CA PRO A 59 -7.26 14.54 23.96
C PRO A 59 -8.09 14.47 22.67
N ASP A 60 -8.90 13.42 22.55
CA ASP A 60 -9.81 13.26 21.42
C ASP A 60 -10.73 14.49 21.28
N GLY A 61 -10.84 15.00 20.04
CA GLY A 61 -11.58 16.23 19.73
C GLY A 61 -10.72 17.50 19.63
N ALA A 62 -9.42 17.42 19.97
CA ALA A 62 -8.48 18.48 19.59
C ALA A 62 -8.46 18.67 18.06
N ASN A 63 -8.31 19.92 17.63
CA ASN A 63 -8.19 20.18 16.20
C ASN A 63 -6.91 19.55 15.64
N LEU A 64 -6.97 19.08 14.39
CA LEU A 64 -5.87 18.33 13.78
C LEU A 64 -4.57 19.12 13.66
N ASP A 65 -4.67 20.43 13.37
CA ASP A 65 -3.50 21.31 13.27
C ASP A 65 -2.74 21.41 14.61
N ALA A 66 -3.47 21.56 15.72
CA ALA A 66 -2.92 21.56 17.07
C ALA A 66 -2.31 20.20 17.43
N GLN A 67 -2.97 19.11 17.04
CA GLN A 67 -2.46 17.76 17.22
C GLN A 67 -1.12 17.55 16.49
N LEU A 68 -1.00 18.00 15.24
CA LEU A 68 0.23 17.92 14.46
C LEU A 68 1.33 18.84 15.00
N ARG A 69 0.99 20.06 15.44
CA ARG A 69 1.94 20.97 16.12
C ARG A 69 2.46 20.37 17.43
N HIS A 70 1.61 19.67 18.17
CA HIS A 70 1.99 18.98 19.41
C HIS A 70 2.90 17.78 19.15
N LEU A 71 2.68 17.06 18.04
CA LEU A 71 3.50 15.93 17.62
C LEU A 71 4.86 16.34 17.06
N TRP A 72 4.94 17.48 16.36
CA TRP A 72 6.15 17.93 15.68
C TRP A 72 7.45 17.86 16.50
N PRO A 73 7.55 18.47 17.70
CA PRO A 73 8.77 18.40 18.48
C PRO A 73 9.14 16.97 18.91
N GLN A 74 8.14 16.10 19.11
CA GLN A 74 8.37 14.70 19.47
C GLN A 74 8.94 13.91 18.28
N LEU A 75 8.44 14.19 17.08
CA LEU A 75 8.97 13.61 15.83
C LEU A 75 10.40 14.09 15.56
N GLN A 76 10.70 15.38 15.78
CA GLN A 76 12.06 15.91 15.63
C GLN A 76 13.04 15.23 16.58
N ALA A 77 12.62 14.96 17.81
CA ALA A 77 13.45 14.31 18.83
C ALA A 77 13.82 12.85 18.48
N THR A 78 13.13 12.20 17.54
CA THR A 78 13.49 10.83 17.12
C THR A 78 14.73 10.76 16.24
N GLY A 79 15.09 11.88 15.58
CA GLY A 79 16.19 11.91 14.62
C GLY A 79 15.92 11.17 13.30
N ASN A 80 14.71 10.67 13.08
CA ASN A 80 14.34 9.91 11.88
C ASN A 80 13.76 10.78 10.75
N LEU A 81 13.62 12.08 10.98
CA LEU A 81 13.04 12.98 9.99
C LEU A 81 14.03 13.28 8.85
N PRO A 82 13.56 13.30 7.59
CA PRO A 82 14.36 13.81 6.48
C PRO A 82 14.87 15.23 6.74
N ALA A 83 16.11 15.50 6.31
CA ALA A 83 16.69 16.83 6.41
C ALA A 83 15.82 17.87 5.66
N GLY A 84 15.51 18.98 6.33
CA GLY A 84 14.71 20.06 5.74
C GLY A 84 13.20 19.82 5.75
N LEU A 85 12.70 18.69 6.28
CA LEU A 85 11.25 18.51 6.49
C LEU A 85 10.73 19.60 7.42
N THR A 86 9.68 20.30 7.01
CA THR A 86 9.01 21.32 7.83
C THR A 86 7.71 20.79 8.43
N LEU A 87 7.17 21.53 9.42
CA LEU A 87 5.83 21.26 9.93
C LEU A 87 4.76 21.35 8.82
N ALA A 88 4.90 22.30 7.90
CA ALA A 88 3.95 22.44 6.79
C ALA A 88 3.97 21.22 5.87
N ASP A 89 5.15 20.65 5.61
CA ASP A 89 5.28 19.41 4.85
C ASP A 89 4.61 18.24 5.59
N LEU A 90 4.81 18.11 6.90
CA LEU A 90 4.14 17.10 7.72
C LEU A 90 2.62 17.23 7.62
N GLN A 91 2.10 18.45 7.76
CA GLN A 91 0.66 18.73 7.65
C GLN A 91 0.12 18.35 6.28
N HIS A 92 0.84 18.69 5.22
CA HIS A 92 0.45 18.33 3.86
C HIS A 92 0.47 16.80 3.65
N GLN A 93 1.54 16.12 4.08
CA GLN A 93 1.65 14.66 3.96
C GLN A 93 0.53 13.95 4.73
N PHE A 94 0.18 14.44 5.93
CA PHE A 94 -0.92 13.86 6.70
C PHE A 94 -2.28 14.07 6.01
N ALA A 95 -2.52 15.26 5.44
CA ALA A 95 -3.74 15.50 4.66
C ALA A 95 -3.86 14.56 3.45
N VAL A 96 -2.75 14.31 2.75
CA VAL A 96 -2.68 13.33 1.66
C VAL A 96 -2.94 11.90 2.17
N PHE A 97 -2.34 11.54 3.31
CA PHE A 97 -2.58 10.25 3.96
C PHE A 97 -4.05 10.04 4.30
N GLN A 98 -4.71 11.03 4.92
CA GLN A 98 -6.15 10.97 5.21
C GLN A 98 -6.98 10.81 3.94
N ALA A 99 -6.71 11.61 2.90
CA ALA A 99 -7.43 11.52 1.63
C ALA A 99 -7.27 10.14 0.97
N ASN A 100 -6.05 9.58 0.97
CA ASN A 100 -5.78 8.25 0.45
C ASN A 100 -6.49 7.16 1.25
N TYR A 101 -6.49 7.27 2.58
CA TYR A 101 -7.19 6.34 3.45
C TYR A 101 -8.70 6.38 3.19
N THR A 102 -9.31 7.58 3.14
CA THR A 102 -10.73 7.73 2.78
C THR A 102 -11.04 7.14 1.41
N ALA A 103 -10.22 7.41 0.39
CA ALA A 103 -10.40 6.86 -0.94
C ALA A 103 -10.35 5.32 -0.93
N MET A 104 -9.39 4.74 -0.21
CA MET A 104 -9.25 3.28 -0.04
C MET A 104 -10.49 2.67 0.62
N GLN A 105 -11.08 3.33 1.62
CA GLN A 105 -12.29 2.87 2.32
C GLN A 105 -13.52 2.86 1.41
N THR A 106 -13.64 3.85 0.53
CA THR A 106 -14.78 3.97 -0.39
C THR A 106 -14.58 3.22 -1.70
N TYR A 107 -13.36 2.74 -1.97
CA TYR A 107 -13.06 2.04 -3.22
C TYR A 107 -13.82 0.71 -3.32
N ARG A 108 -14.44 0.47 -4.47
CA ARG A 108 -15.20 -0.76 -4.78
C ARG A 108 -14.69 -1.38 -6.08
N PRO A 109 -13.77 -2.35 -6.02
CA PRO A 109 -13.14 -2.90 -7.21
C PRO A 109 -14.12 -3.74 -8.02
N ARG A 110 -14.18 -3.47 -9.32
CA ARG A 110 -14.93 -4.29 -10.29
C ARG A 110 -14.24 -5.63 -10.53
N LYS A 111 -14.94 -6.54 -11.23
CA LYS A 111 -14.30 -7.78 -11.71
C LYS A 111 -13.27 -7.44 -12.78
N TYR A 112 -12.04 -7.94 -12.63
CA TYR A 112 -10.97 -7.76 -13.60
C TYR A 112 -10.60 -9.10 -14.25
N ARG A 113 -10.58 -9.11 -15.58
CA ARG A 113 -10.48 -10.34 -16.39
C ARG A 113 -9.07 -10.63 -16.89
N LEU A 114 -8.19 -9.63 -16.90
CA LEU A 114 -6.81 -9.79 -17.36
C LEU A 114 -5.94 -10.39 -16.23
N PRO A 115 -4.79 -11.01 -16.57
CA PRO A 115 -3.89 -11.59 -15.59
C PRO A 115 -3.42 -10.58 -14.55
N VAL A 116 -3.40 -11.00 -13.28
CA VAL A 116 -2.83 -10.24 -12.16
C VAL A 116 -1.91 -11.14 -11.34
N GLN A 117 -0.73 -10.64 -11.01
CA GLN A 117 0.16 -11.27 -10.05
C GLN A 117 0.00 -10.58 -8.69
N LEU A 118 -0.24 -11.35 -7.64
CA LEU A 118 -0.15 -10.88 -6.26
C LEU A 118 1.13 -11.43 -5.62
N ILE A 119 1.92 -10.57 -5.01
CA ILE A 119 3.01 -10.97 -4.14
C ILE A 119 2.57 -10.61 -2.72
N ALA A 120 2.38 -11.59 -1.84
CA ALA A 120 1.92 -11.37 -0.47
C ALA A 120 3.05 -11.68 0.53
N ALA A 121 3.12 -10.90 1.61
CA ALA A 121 3.98 -11.21 2.74
C ALA A 121 3.40 -12.40 3.51
N LYS A 122 4.27 -13.28 4.01
CA LYS A 122 3.87 -14.42 4.84
C LYS A 122 3.10 -13.97 6.08
N ALA A 123 3.51 -12.86 6.71
CA ALA A 123 2.81 -12.33 7.88
C ALA A 123 1.38 -11.87 7.53
N SER A 124 1.22 -11.11 6.44
CA SER A 124 -0.08 -10.62 5.95
C SER A 124 -1.03 -11.76 5.58
N ALA A 125 -0.54 -12.73 4.78
CA ALA A 125 -1.31 -13.91 4.40
C ALA A 125 -1.78 -14.75 5.61
N LYS A 126 -0.94 -14.82 6.66
CA LYS A 126 -1.27 -15.51 7.92
C LYS A 126 -2.31 -14.73 8.72
N ALA A 127 -2.14 -13.42 8.87
CA ALA A 127 -3.06 -12.56 9.61
C ALA A 127 -4.47 -12.61 9.01
N GLU A 128 -4.57 -12.51 7.68
CA GLU A 128 -5.83 -12.59 6.94
C GLU A 128 -6.39 -14.01 6.82
N ARG A 129 -5.60 -15.03 7.20
CA ARG A 129 -5.88 -16.45 6.91
C ARG A 129 -6.23 -16.67 5.44
N ASN A 130 -5.68 -15.84 4.55
CA ASN A 130 -6.00 -15.80 3.13
C ASN A 130 -4.84 -15.22 2.34
N LYS A 131 -4.11 -16.08 1.60
CA LYS A 131 -3.00 -15.64 0.75
C LYS A 131 -3.40 -14.67 -0.37
N TRP A 132 -4.69 -14.58 -0.71
CA TRP A 132 -5.19 -13.65 -1.73
C TRP A 132 -5.54 -12.28 -1.19
N LEU A 133 -5.41 -12.04 0.13
CA LEU A 133 -5.68 -10.75 0.77
C LEU A 133 -7.03 -10.14 0.32
N GLY A 134 -8.07 -10.99 0.20
CA GLY A 134 -9.42 -10.60 -0.25
C GLY A 134 -9.64 -10.50 -1.78
N TRP A 135 -8.60 -10.51 -2.61
CA TRP A 135 -8.74 -10.30 -4.06
C TRP A 135 -9.34 -11.48 -4.85
N LYS A 136 -9.40 -12.68 -4.28
CA LYS A 136 -9.80 -13.92 -4.98
C LYS A 136 -11.11 -13.78 -5.77
N LYS A 137 -12.10 -13.05 -5.24
CA LYS A 137 -13.42 -12.84 -5.86
C LYS A 137 -13.45 -11.80 -6.99
N HIS A 138 -12.46 -10.91 -7.04
CA HIS A 138 -12.39 -9.81 -8.00
C HIS A 138 -11.53 -10.15 -9.23
N LEU A 139 -10.63 -11.14 -9.14
CA LEU A 139 -9.64 -11.45 -10.17
C LEU A 139 -9.96 -12.78 -10.87
N ALA A 140 -10.25 -12.74 -12.17
CA ALA A 140 -10.54 -13.96 -12.94
C ALA A 140 -9.27 -14.78 -13.24
N LYS A 141 -8.23 -14.11 -13.74
CA LYS A 141 -6.91 -14.69 -14.03
C LYS A 141 -5.91 -14.17 -13.01
N ARG A 142 -5.39 -15.04 -12.15
CA ARG A 142 -4.60 -14.62 -10.99
C ARG A 142 -3.52 -15.63 -10.62
N SER A 143 -2.36 -15.13 -10.23
CA SER A 143 -1.29 -15.89 -9.57
C SER A 143 -0.96 -15.24 -8.23
N VAL A 144 -0.48 -16.03 -7.27
CA VAL A 144 -0.02 -15.52 -5.98
C VAL A 144 1.30 -16.16 -5.59
N GLN A 145 2.25 -15.33 -5.19
CA GLN A 145 3.50 -15.73 -4.55
C GLN A 145 3.48 -15.24 -3.12
N VAL A 146 3.79 -16.12 -2.16
CA VAL A 146 3.91 -15.75 -0.74
C VAL A 146 5.38 -15.75 -0.39
N LEU A 147 5.93 -14.59 -0.03
CA LEU A 147 7.33 -14.44 0.34
C LEU A 147 7.49 -14.29 1.86
N PRO A 148 8.64 -14.69 2.44
CA PRO A 148 8.94 -14.43 3.85
C PRO A 148 8.85 -12.94 4.20
N GLY A 149 8.62 -12.64 5.47
CA GLY A 149 8.61 -11.27 5.99
C GLY A 149 7.23 -10.69 6.27
N THR A 150 7.21 -9.38 6.49
CA THR A 150 6.05 -8.53 6.76
C THR A 150 5.78 -7.60 5.58
N HIS A 151 4.70 -6.82 5.66
CA HIS A 151 4.38 -5.76 4.70
C HIS A 151 5.60 -4.88 4.38
N PHE A 152 6.30 -4.41 5.42
CA PHE A 152 7.47 -3.55 5.29
C PHE A 152 8.71 -4.31 4.81
N THR A 153 8.99 -5.50 5.38
CA THR A 153 10.25 -6.19 5.06
C THR A 153 10.30 -6.78 3.65
N LEU A 154 9.15 -6.91 2.97
CA LEU A 154 9.12 -7.23 1.53
C LEU A 154 9.92 -6.25 0.68
N LEU A 155 9.93 -4.96 1.04
CA LEU A 155 10.59 -3.90 0.27
C LEU A 155 11.85 -3.36 0.94
N GLN A 156 12.20 -3.85 2.13
CA GLN A 156 13.39 -3.43 2.87
C GLN A 156 14.50 -4.48 2.86
N GLU A 157 14.16 -5.78 2.92
CA GLU A 157 15.16 -6.85 2.93
C GLU A 157 15.69 -7.12 1.53
N ARG A 158 17.02 -7.13 1.37
CA ARG A 158 17.67 -7.35 0.06
C ARG A 158 17.18 -8.63 -0.63
N GLN A 159 17.02 -9.72 0.13
CA GLN A 159 16.65 -11.02 -0.42
C GLN A 159 15.21 -11.04 -0.96
N THR A 160 14.26 -10.41 -0.26
CA THR A 160 12.86 -10.34 -0.70
C THR A 160 12.72 -9.38 -1.88
N VAL A 161 13.39 -8.24 -1.86
CA VAL A 161 13.44 -7.29 -2.98
C VAL A 161 13.99 -7.94 -4.24
N GLN A 162 15.08 -8.72 -4.12
CA GLN A 162 15.64 -9.45 -5.27
C GLN A 162 14.65 -10.47 -5.85
N GLN A 163 13.97 -11.24 -5.00
CA GLN A 163 12.94 -12.17 -5.45
C GLN A 163 11.77 -11.47 -6.15
N ILE A 164 11.33 -10.32 -5.63
CA ILE A 164 10.29 -9.49 -6.26
C ILE A 164 10.77 -9.03 -7.64
N ALA A 165 11.99 -8.52 -7.75
CA ALA A 165 12.56 -8.08 -9.03
C ALA A 165 12.61 -9.21 -10.06
N GLU A 166 13.02 -10.41 -9.66
CA GLU A 166 13.05 -11.60 -10.53
C GLU A 166 11.64 -12.01 -10.99
N LEU A 167 10.64 -11.95 -10.11
CA LEU A 167 9.25 -12.23 -10.46
C LEU A 167 8.70 -11.21 -11.47
N LEU A 168 8.98 -9.92 -11.26
CA LEU A 168 8.58 -8.84 -12.17
C LEU A 168 9.26 -8.97 -13.53
N ALA A 169 10.56 -9.26 -13.56
CA ALA A 169 11.31 -9.44 -14.81
C ALA A 169 10.74 -10.59 -15.65
N LYS A 170 10.41 -11.73 -15.03
CA LYS A 170 9.78 -12.87 -15.71
C LYS A 170 8.41 -12.50 -16.29
N GLN A 171 7.60 -11.74 -15.54
CA GLN A 171 6.27 -11.31 -15.99
C GLN A 171 6.36 -10.40 -17.22
N VAL A 172 7.20 -9.36 -17.16
CA VAL A 172 7.38 -8.41 -18.28
C VAL A 172 7.92 -9.11 -19.52
N GLN A 173 8.88 -10.03 -19.37
CA GLN A 173 9.42 -10.82 -20.49
C GLN A 173 8.38 -11.74 -21.14
N ALA A 174 7.51 -12.37 -20.33
CA ALA A 174 6.44 -13.22 -20.85
C ALA A 174 5.44 -12.42 -21.70
N GLU A 175 5.09 -11.22 -21.27
CA GLU A 175 4.20 -10.31 -22.01
C GLU A 175 4.83 -9.80 -23.31
N ALA A 176 6.11 -9.46 -23.30
CA ALA A 176 6.83 -9.06 -24.52
C ALA A 176 6.80 -10.17 -25.58
N LYS A 177 6.98 -11.44 -25.18
CA LYS A 177 6.90 -12.60 -26.08
C LYS A 177 5.49 -12.81 -26.63
N ILE A 178 4.45 -12.60 -25.82
CA ILE A 178 3.04 -12.71 -26.27
C ILE A 178 2.72 -11.62 -27.29
N ARG A 179 3.12 -10.38 -27.02
CA ARG A 179 2.92 -9.24 -27.95
C ARG A 179 3.67 -9.41 -29.27
N GLY A 180 4.88 -9.96 -29.25
CA GLY A 180 5.67 -10.24 -30.46
C GLY A 180 5.04 -11.29 -31.38
N LYS A 181 4.37 -12.31 -30.81
CA LYS A 181 3.67 -13.36 -31.57
C LYS A 181 2.33 -12.93 -32.16
N SER A 182 1.70 -11.89 -31.63
CA SER A 182 0.39 -11.41 -32.12
C SER A 182 0.49 -10.42 -33.29
N LYS A 183 1.73 -10.08 -33.73
CA LYS A 183 2.03 -9.15 -34.83
C LYS A 183 2.53 -9.84 -36.12
N THR A 184 2.53 -11.17 -36.15
CA THR A 184 2.84 -12.02 -37.31
C THR A 184 1.62 -12.83 -37.68
#